data_AF-A0A7Y9XCS0-F1
#
_entry.id   AF-A0A7Y9XCS0-F1
#
_cell.length_a   1.000
_cell.length_b   1.000
_cell.length_c   1.000
_cell.angle_alpha   90.00
_cell.angle_beta   90.00
_cell.angle_gamma   90.00
#
_symmetry.space_group_name_H-M   'P 1'
#
loop_
_entity.id
_entity.type
_entity.pdbx_description
1 polymer ?
#
loop_
_entity_poly.entity_id
_entity_poly.type
_entity_poly.pdbx_seq_one_letter_code
_entity_poly.pdbx_strand_id
1 'polypeptide(L)'
;MARILLRSGKSPFDPVSPQQVIQQNLIATNTGNLLFGDAVHKMLLTPGTEITPNRYQVDPADADRINDEYDVFVVPLANAFRPSFKRHLNDLSALIERLRIPVVVFGVGGQAGTDYGTDHLAPIEQEVRRFCSAVLERSPSIGVRGEFTEKYLNGLGYSEVDVIGCPSMFMHGRELRVDKRAASLEDTAGLAVNVSYDSGNIPGSVIGNGLINRLADAALERYSDLVYVAQELKDMELLYWGDVSEAAGTSSPAPLTRSHPLLREDRTRLFHDSSTWIDALRERDFAFGTRIHGNVAALLAGTPAVVLCHDSRTLELCRYFDIPHRLVADLADETDLAGLPAQLYEEADFSAMVDGHGERFDRLVSFMDRHGLDHVHKPGGDDGAAFESELETVDLHPGMSSWKGGHDGGLGYRLAWLREADTRSRVRQSASDKRVRELTSRVGSLERQIEESAVLAKELAKANKRLEQLVKEVRSSPYRRLRRFAGRLVRRVRSRS
;
A
#
# COMPACT_ATOMS: atom_id res chain seq x y z
N MET A 1 -9.26 33.36 0.23
CA MET A 1 -8.28 32.26 0.21
C MET A 1 -8.98 31.04 -0.34
N ALA A 2 -8.34 30.27 -1.20
CA ALA A 2 -8.84 28.99 -1.70
C ALA A 2 -8.66 27.93 -0.60
N ARG A 3 -9.74 27.22 -0.28
CA ARG A 3 -9.80 26.20 0.77
C ARG A 3 -9.54 24.83 0.14
N ILE A 4 -8.41 24.23 0.47
CA ILE A 4 -7.94 22.96 -0.08
C ILE A 4 -8.19 21.87 0.95
N LEU A 5 -9.00 20.88 0.60
CA LEU A 5 -9.01 19.61 1.33
C LEU A 5 -7.86 18.76 0.80
N LEU A 6 -6.92 18.37 1.66
CA LEU A 6 -5.77 17.56 1.28
C LEU A 6 -5.91 16.14 1.84
N ARG A 7 -5.72 15.12 0.99
CA ARG A 7 -5.59 13.74 1.45
C ARG A 7 -4.23 13.51 2.14
N SER A 8 -4.15 13.85 3.41
CA SER A 8 -3.00 13.61 4.28
C SER A 8 -3.45 13.26 5.70
N GLY A 9 -2.54 12.76 6.53
CA GLY A 9 -2.86 12.36 7.90
C GLY A 9 -2.96 13.53 8.87
N LYS A 10 -2.12 14.54 8.71
CA LYS A 10 -2.01 15.74 9.55
C LYS A 10 -1.45 16.91 8.77
N SER A 11 -1.47 18.11 9.35
CA SER A 11 -0.64 19.21 8.86
C SER A 11 0.84 18.94 9.21
N PRO A 12 1.80 19.31 8.35
CA PRO A 12 3.22 19.33 8.71
C PRO A 12 3.50 20.18 9.96
N PHE A 13 2.66 21.20 10.20
CA PHE A 13 2.77 22.10 11.35
C PHE A 13 2.11 21.59 12.63
N ASP A 14 1.39 20.46 12.58
CA ASP A 14 0.77 19.86 13.77
C ASP A 14 1.78 18.93 14.46
N PRO A 15 2.36 19.31 15.61
CA PRO A 15 3.15 18.40 16.42
C PRO A 15 2.24 17.34 17.01
N VAL A 16 2.52 16.07 16.71
CA VAL A 16 1.76 14.93 17.22
C VAL A 16 2.66 13.99 18.00
N SER A 17 2.13 13.51 19.12
CA SER A 17 2.80 12.51 19.93
C SER A 17 2.71 11.12 19.29
N PRO A 18 3.66 10.21 19.57
CA PRO A 18 3.57 8.81 19.14
C PRO A 18 2.22 8.15 19.43
N GLN A 19 1.63 8.45 20.60
CA GLN A 19 0.33 7.93 21.02
C GLN A 19 -0.78 8.34 20.06
N GLN A 20 -0.80 9.61 19.65
CA GLN A 20 -1.79 10.13 18.71
C GLN A 20 -1.64 9.49 17.33
N VAL A 21 -0.41 9.36 16.84
CA VAL A 21 -0.14 8.71 15.54
C VAL A 21 -0.61 7.26 15.55
N ILE A 22 -0.29 6.50 16.61
CA ILE A 22 -0.71 5.10 16.74
C ILE A 22 -2.24 5.00 16.84
N GLN A 23 -2.86 5.80 17.71
CA GLN A 23 -4.30 5.72 17.99
C GLN A 23 -5.16 6.15 16.80
N GLN A 24 -4.71 7.15 16.04
CA GLN A 24 -5.48 7.75 14.94
C GLN A 24 -4.98 7.30 13.56
N ASN A 25 -3.92 6.50 13.49
CA ASN A 25 -3.28 6.03 12.26
C ASN A 25 -2.94 7.18 11.29
N LEU A 26 -2.31 8.23 11.81
CA LEU A 26 -1.99 9.46 11.04
C LEU A 26 -0.95 9.24 9.93
N ILE A 27 -0.37 8.05 9.83
CA ILE A 27 0.56 7.66 8.77
C ILE A 27 -0.08 6.71 7.74
N ALA A 28 -1.37 6.38 7.86
CA ALA A 28 -2.05 5.37 7.04
C ALA A 28 -1.20 4.10 6.86
N THR A 29 -0.76 3.56 8.00
CA THR A 29 0.12 2.40 8.18
C THR A 29 1.57 2.52 7.68
N ASN A 30 1.96 3.62 7.04
CA ASN A 30 3.32 3.78 6.51
C ASN A 30 3.81 5.25 6.50
N THR A 31 4.97 5.52 7.11
CA THR A 31 5.55 6.87 7.23
C THR A 31 5.97 7.47 5.88
N GLY A 32 6.22 6.66 4.86
CA GLY A 32 6.45 7.14 3.48
C GLY A 32 5.28 7.93 2.90
N ASN A 33 4.06 7.79 3.46
CA ASN A 33 2.91 8.60 3.09
C ASN A 33 3.02 10.07 3.47
N LEU A 34 3.85 10.38 4.48
CA LEU A 34 4.10 11.74 4.93
C LEU A 34 4.88 12.52 3.87
N LEU A 35 5.94 11.94 3.31
CA LEU A 35 6.82 12.63 2.37
C LEU A 35 6.10 13.22 1.16
N PHE A 36 5.22 12.45 0.51
CA PHE A 36 4.48 12.97 -0.63
C PHE A 36 3.28 13.84 -0.23
N GLY A 37 2.71 13.64 0.95
CA GLY A 37 1.64 14.50 1.48
C GLY A 37 2.18 15.88 1.83
N ASP A 38 3.30 15.93 2.53
CA ASP A 38 3.98 17.13 2.99
C ASP A 38 4.58 17.91 1.80
N ALA A 39 5.13 17.21 0.79
CA ALA A 39 5.58 17.86 -0.44
C ALA A 39 4.42 18.57 -1.17
N VAL A 40 3.27 17.92 -1.31
CA VAL A 40 2.08 18.55 -1.91
C VAL A 40 1.54 19.68 -1.03
N HIS A 41 1.55 19.53 0.30
CA HIS A 41 1.17 20.61 1.21
C HIS A 41 2.06 21.83 0.98
N LYS A 42 3.39 21.65 1.03
CA LYS A 42 4.38 22.71 0.81
C LYS A 42 4.18 23.41 -0.53
N MET A 43 4.00 22.64 -1.62
CA MET A 43 3.80 23.20 -2.95
C MET A 43 2.56 24.09 -3.02
N LEU A 44 1.48 23.72 -2.32
CA LEU A 44 0.20 24.40 -2.40
C LEU A 44 0.03 25.49 -1.33
N LEU A 45 0.96 25.65 -0.39
CA LEU A 45 0.86 26.64 0.68
C LEU A 45 1.29 28.03 0.19
N THR A 46 0.35 28.75 -0.43
CA THR A 46 0.52 30.15 -0.83
C THR A 46 -0.21 31.09 0.15
N PRO A 47 0.07 32.42 0.12
CA PRO A 47 -0.73 33.40 0.87
C PRO A 47 -2.22 33.40 0.51
N GLY A 48 -2.57 32.82 -0.63
CA GLY A 48 -3.92 32.71 -1.14
C GLY A 48 -4.65 31.43 -0.74
N THR A 49 -4.03 30.51 0.00
CA THR A 49 -4.57 29.16 0.26
C THR A 49 -4.69 28.83 1.75
N GLU A 50 -5.67 28.01 2.09
CA GLU A 50 -5.82 27.37 3.39
C GLU A 50 -5.95 25.87 3.17
N ILE A 51 -5.11 25.04 3.84
CA ILE A 51 -5.02 23.60 3.58
C ILE A 51 -5.46 22.83 4.81
N THR A 52 -6.48 21.97 4.66
CA THR A 52 -6.99 21.11 5.72
C THR A 52 -6.72 19.64 5.41
N PRO A 53 -6.02 18.88 6.28
CA PRO A 53 -5.86 17.44 6.12
C PRO A 53 -7.18 16.71 6.36
N ASN A 54 -7.56 15.78 5.47
CA ASN A 54 -8.73 14.92 5.67
C ASN A 54 -8.48 13.74 6.63
N ARG A 55 -7.27 13.64 7.20
CA ARG A 55 -6.82 12.58 8.11
C ARG A 55 -6.92 11.18 7.53
N TYR A 56 -6.77 11.06 6.21
CA TYR A 56 -7.04 9.85 5.42
C TYR A 56 -8.47 9.27 5.60
N GLN A 57 -9.40 10.05 6.14
CA GLN A 57 -10.79 9.66 6.29
C GLN A 57 -11.54 9.95 4.98
N VAL A 58 -12.30 8.96 4.54
CA VAL A 58 -13.10 9.02 3.31
C VAL A 58 -14.46 8.45 3.65
N ASP A 59 -15.45 9.33 3.72
CA ASP A 59 -16.85 8.96 3.90
C ASP A 59 -17.68 9.68 2.81
N PRO A 60 -18.33 8.95 1.89
CA PRO A 60 -19.21 9.56 0.90
C PRO A 60 -20.31 10.45 1.51
N ALA A 61 -20.71 10.22 2.76
CA ALA A 61 -21.70 11.05 3.46
C ALA A 61 -21.22 12.50 3.69
N ASP A 62 -19.91 12.73 3.72
CA ASP A 62 -19.32 14.06 3.91
C ASP A 62 -19.36 14.93 2.65
N ALA A 63 -19.81 14.41 1.51
CA ALA A 63 -19.75 15.11 0.22
C ALA A 63 -20.41 16.51 0.25
N ASP A 64 -21.57 16.65 0.90
CA ASP A 64 -22.29 17.94 0.95
C ASP A 64 -21.49 18.98 1.74
N ARG A 65 -20.97 18.57 2.91
CA ARG A 65 -20.07 19.39 3.72
C ARG A 65 -18.82 19.78 2.93
N ILE A 66 -18.17 18.82 2.27
CA ILE A 66 -16.95 19.07 1.51
C ILE A 66 -17.19 20.08 0.38
N ASN A 67 -18.32 19.96 -0.31
CA ASN A 67 -18.69 20.87 -1.40
C ASN A 67 -18.94 22.31 -0.93
N ASP A 68 -19.37 22.50 0.32
CA ASP A 68 -19.66 23.83 0.87
C ASP A 68 -18.41 24.44 1.53
N GLU A 69 -17.55 23.61 2.12
CA GLU A 69 -16.38 24.01 2.91
C GLU A 69 -15.08 24.15 2.11
N TYR A 70 -14.96 23.51 0.94
CA TYR A 70 -13.71 23.48 0.18
C TYR A 70 -13.93 23.87 -1.27
N ASP A 71 -12.86 24.35 -1.91
CA ASP A 71 -12.86 24.78 -3.29
C ASP A 71 -12.19 23.75 -4.20
N VAL A 72 -11.35 22.86 -3.65
CA VAL A 72 -10.71 21.73 -4.35
C VAL A 72 -10.37 20.60 -3.37
N PHE A 73 -10.48 19.35 -3.84
CA PHE A 73 -9.97 18.18 -3.12
C PHE A 73 -8.71 17.63 -3.79
N VAL A 74 -7.57 17.76 -3.12
CA VAL A 74 -6.27 17.29 -3.60
C VAL A 74 -5.95 15.93 -2.99
N VAL A 75 -5.62 14.96 -3.84
CA VAL A 75 -5.53 13.54 -3.48
C VAL A 75 -4.16 12.97 -3.83
N PRO A 76 -3.13 13.15 -2.98
CA PRO A 76 -1.88 12.43 -3.12
C PRO A 76 -2.09 10.94 -2.85
N LEU A 77 -1.62 10.12 -3.80
CA LEU A 77 -1.70 8.67 -3.73
C LEU A 77 -0.32 8.03 -3.90
N ALA A 78 -0.31 6.73 -3.64
CA ALA A 78 0.80 5.86 -3.93
C ALA A 78 0.36 4.73 -4.85
N ASN A 79 0.68 3.50 -4.49
CA ASN A 79 0.26 2.28 -5.16
C ASN A 79 -1.22 1.93 -4.92
N ALA A 80 -2.14 2.86 -5.21
CA ALA A 80 -3.57 2.68 -4.94
C ALA A 80 -4.21 1.58 -5.81
N PHE A 81 -3.68 1.31 -7.02
CA PHE A 81 -4.18 0.22 -7.84
C PHE A 81 -3.52 -1.10 -7.44
N ARG A 82 -4.09 -1.69 -6.39
CA ARG A 82 -3.73 -3.02 -5.87
C ARG A 82 -4.94 -3.69 -5.19
N PRO A 83 -5.04 -5.03 -5.18
CA PRO A 83 -6.18 -5.74 -4.59
C PRO A 83 -6.51 -5.35 -3.14
N SER A 84 -5.49 -5.17 -2.30
CA SER A 84 -5.69 -4.80 -0.89
C SER A 84 -6.25 -3.39 -0.66
N PHE A 85 -6.24 -2.53 -1.68
CA PHE A 85 -6.78 -1.16 -1.59
C PHE A 85 -8.19 -1.02 -2.19
N LYS A 86 -8.76 -2.10 -2.74
CA LYS A 86 -10.07 -2.11 -3.43
C LYS A 86 -11.18 -1.40 -2.65
N ARG A 87 -11.28 -1.64 -1.34
CA ARG A 87 -12.29 -0.99 -0.49
C ARG A 87 -12.11 0.54 -0.45
N HIS A 88 -10.90 1.00 -0.15
CA HIS A 88 -10.60 2.43 -0.11
C HIS A 88 -10.78 3.10 -1.47
N LEU A 89 -10.46 2.39 -2.56
CA LEU A 89 -10.69 2.89 -3.91
C LEU A 89 -12.20 3.09 -4.17
N ASN A 90 -13.04 2.14 -3.77
CA ASN A 90 -14.50 2.27 -3.86
C ASN A 90 -15.07 3.41 -3.01
N ASP A 91 -14.58 3.56 -1.78
CA ASP A 91 -15.02 4.64 -0.88
C ASP A 91 -14.62 6.02 -1.47
N LEU A 92 -13.39 6.13 -2.02
CA LEU A 92 -12.93 7.33 -2.72
C LEU A 92 -13.78 7.64 -3.95
N SER A 93 -14.03 6.65 -4.81
CA SER A 93 -14.87 6.85 -6.00
C SER A 93 -16.28 7.31 -5.61
N ALA A 94 -16.88 6.68 -4.60
CA ALA A 94 -18.22 7.03 -4.13
C ALA A 94 -18.30 8.45 -3.55
N LEU A 95 -17.23 8.92 -2.89
CA LEU A 95 -17.13 10.31 -2.45
C LEU A 95 -16.99 11.25 -3.66
N ILE A 96 -16.03 11.00 -4.56
CA ILE A 96 -15.71 11.86 -5.71
C ILE A 96 -16.92 12.04 -6.63
N GLU A 97 -17.69 10.98 -6.89
CA GLU A 97 -18.92 11.02 -7.69
C GLU A 97 -19.95 12.05 -7.14
N ARG A 98 -19.94 12.30 -5.83
CA ARG A 98 -20.84 13.24 -5.14
C ARG A 98 -20.24 14.64 -4.94
N LEU A 99 -18.95 14.83 -5.20
CA LEU A 99 -18.33 16.15 -5.12
C LEU A 99 -18.79 17.02 -6.29
N ARG A 100 -18.80 18.35 -6.11
CA ARG A 100 -19.09 19.37 -7.12
C ARG A 100 -17.87 20.23 -7.43
N ILE A 101 -16.82 20.08 -6.61
CA ILE A 101 -15.54 20.76 -6.70
C ILE A 101 -14.54 19.93 -7.52
N PRO A 102 -13.47 20.55 -8.05
CA PRO A 102 -12.38 19.83 -8.69
C PRO A 102 -11.73 18.80 -7.76
N VAL A 103 -11.25 17.71 -8.36
CA VAL A 103 -10.50 16.66 -7.67
C VAL A 103 -9.19 16.44 -8.40
N VAL A 104 -8.05 16.66 -7.73
CA VAL A 104 -6.72 16.56 -8.36
C VAL A 104 -5.94 15.41 -7.75
N VAL A 105 -5.66 14.39 -8.55
CA VAL A 105 -4.91 13.20 -8.10
C VAL A 105 -3.43 13.36 -8.41
N PHE A 106 -2.60 13.27 -7.37
CA PHE A 106 -1.14 13.32 -7.49
C PHE A 106 -0.53 11.92 -7.36
N GLY A 107 0.21 11.50 -8.38
CA GLY A 107 1.14 10.37 -8.33
C GLY A 107 0.49 9.04 -7.93
N VAL A 108 -0.67 8.69 -8.51
CA VAL A 108 -1.24 7.35 -8.33
C VAL A 108 -0.44 6.30 -9.13
N GLY A 109 -0.32 5.10 -8.59
CA GLY A 109 0.49 4.01 -9.17
C GLY A 109 -0.19 2.65 -9.11
N GLY A 110 0.16 1.79 -10.07
CA GLY A 110 -0.18 0.37 -10.08
C GLY A 110 0.82 -0.50 -9.33
N GLN A 111 0.38 -1.67 -8.87
CA GLN A 111 1.24 -2.68 -8.25
C GLN A 111 1.15 -4.04 -8.95
N ALA A 112 2.10 -4.27 -9.85
CA ALA A 112 2.46 -5.53 -10.50
C ALA A 112 3.83 -6.06 -10.02
N GLY A 113 4.24 -7.23 -10.54
CA GLY A 113 5.61 -7.72 -10.44
C GLY A 113 6.63 -6.84 -11.17
N THR A 114 7.93 -7.13 -11.03
CA THR A 114 9.02 -6.39 -11.70
C THR A 114 9.06 -6.60 -13.22
N ASP A 115 8.36 -7.62 -13.70
CA ASP A 115 8.08 -7.90 -15.12
C ASP A 115 6.96 -7.04 -15.69
N TYR A 116 6.27 -6.25 -14.85
CA TYR A 116 5.11 -5.44 -15.19
C TYR A 116 3.90 -6.25 -15.70
N GLY A 117 3.80 -7.53 -15.31
CA GLY A 117 2.60 -8.34 -15.56
C GLY A 117 1.39 -7.84 -14.77
N THR A 118 0.30 -7.49 -15.46
CA THR A 118 -0.89 -6.84 -14.87
C THR A 118 -2.01 -7.81 -14.49
N ASP A 119 -1.84 -9.12 -14.68
CA ASP A 119 -2.87 -10.13 -14.39
C ASP A 119 -3.43 -10.05 -12.97
N HIS A 120 -2.59 -9.73 -11.98
CA HIS A 120 -3.00 -9.55 -10.59
C HIS A 120 -3.89 -8.33 -10.34
N LEU A 121 -3.97 -7.40 -11.29
CA LEU A 121 -4.84 -6.22 -11.24
C LEU A 121 -6.22 -6.49 -11.85
N ALA A 122 -6.39 -7.55 -12.65
CA ALA A 122 -7.67 -7.90 -13.28
C ALA A 122 -8.86 -7.93 -12.29
N PRO A 123 -8.73 -8.46 -11.06
CA PRO A 123 -9.83 -8.48 -10.07
C PRO A 123 -10.28 -7.12 -9.55
N ILE A 124 -9.52 -6.04 -9.82
CA ILE A 124 -9.85 -4.66 -9.41
C ILE A 124 -10.08 -3.69 -10.56
N GLU A 125 -9.99 -4.13 -11.82
CA GLU A 125 -10.09 -3.23 -12.97
C GLU A 125 -11.39 -2.44 -13.00
N GLN A 126 -12.51 -3.02 -12.55
CA GLN A 126 -13.78 -2.31 -12.48
C GLN A 126 -13.72 -1.14 -11.49
N GLU A 127 -13.08 -1.34 -10.34
CA GLU A 127 -12.88 -0.28 -9.36
C GLU A 127 -11.90 0.78 -9.84
N VAL A 128 -10.82 0.38 -10.55
CA VAL A 128 -9.88 1.32 -11.19
C VAL A 128 -10.59 2.17 -12.23
N ARG A 129 -11.39 1.56 -13.12
CA ARG A 129 -12.19 2.28 -14.12
C ARG A 129 -13.14 3.28 -13.46
N ARG A 130 -13.90 2.83 -12.47
CA ARG A 130 -14.82 3.71 -11.73
C ARG A 130 -14.10 4.90 -11.12
N PHE A 131 -12.95 4.66 -10.48
CA PHE A 131 -12.14 5.72 -9.90
C PHE A 131 -11.64 6.72 -10.96
N CYS A 132 -11.05 6.23 -12.04
CA CYS A 132 -10.53 7.08 -13.11
C CYS A 132 -11.64 7.92 -13.76
N SER A 133 -12.79 7.31 -14.06
CA SER A 133 -13.95 8.04 -14.58
C SER A 133 -14.43 9.12 -13.61
N ALA A 134 -14.57 8.81 -12.32
CA ALA A 134 -15.00 9.77 -11.32
C ALA A 134 -14.04 10.96 -11.18
N VAL A 135 -12.73 10.72 -11.27
CA VAL A 135 -11.71 11.79 -11.21
C VAL A 135 -11.74 12.64 -12.49
N LEU A 136 -11.81 12.03 -13.67
CA LEU A 136 -11.78 12.75 -14.95
C LEU A 136 -13.06 13.56 -15.23
N GLU A 137 -14.17 13.25 -14.57
CA GLU A 137 -15.34 14.13 -14.55
C GLU A 137 -15.10 15.44 -13.78
N ARG A 138 -14.05 15.51 -12.96
CA ARG A 138 -13.70 16.63 -12.06
C ARG A 138 -12.34 17.25 -12.36
N SER A 139 -11.63 16.74 -13.37
CA SER A 139 -10.21 17.02 -13.56
C SER A 139 -9.78 16.81 -15.02
N PRO A 140 -8.88 17.64 -15.58
CA PRO A 140 -8.45 17.49 -16.97
C PRO A 140 -7.56 16.26 -17.22
N SER A 141 -6.95 15.69 -16.18
CA SER A 141 -6.09 14.50 -16.27
C SER A 141 -5.87 13.85 -14.90
N ILE A 142 -5.21 12.68 -14.89
CA ILE A 142 -4.76 12.00 -13.66
C ILE A 142 -3.24 12.00 -13.61
N GLY A 143 -2.66 12.50 -12.51
CA GLY A 143 -1.22 12.42 -12.27
C GLY A 143 -0.79 11.03 -11.84
N VAL A 144 0.12 10.38 -12.58
CA VAL A 144 0.63 9.03 -12.28
C VAL A 144 2.13 9.00 -11.97
N ARG A 145 2.57 7.93 -11.30
CA ARG A 145 3.97 7.76 -10.85
C ARG A 145 4.98 7.46 -11.94
N GLY A 146 4.55 6.96 -13.10
CA GLY A 146 5.44 6.55 -14.17
C GLY A 146 4.69 5.97 -15.37
N GLU A 147 5.47 5.59 -16.38
CA GLU A 147 4.99 5.10 -17.68
C GLU A 147 4.36 3.71 -17.57
N PHE A 148 4.66 2.93 -16.52
CA PHE A 148 4.00 1.64 -16.31
C PHE A 148 2.52 1.84 -15.99
N THR A 149 2.22 2.71 -15.03
CA THR A 149 0.86 3.05 -14.62
C THR A 149 0.12 3.76 -15.74
N GLU A 150 0.79 4.66 -16.46
CA GLU A 150 0.24 5.27 -17.67
C GLU A 150 -0.19 4.23 -18.70
N LYS A 151 0.68 3.28 -19.06
CA LYS A 151 0.36 2.19 -19.99
C LYS A 151 -0.78 1.31 -19.49
N TYR A 152 -0.82 1.03 -18.20
CA TYR A 152 -1.92 0.29 -17.59
C TYR A 152 -3.26 1.02 -17.76
N LEU A 153 -3.31 2.33 -17.45
CA LEU A 153 -4.53 3.13 -17.61
C LEU A 153 -4.93 3.32 -19.09
N ASN A 154 -3.96 3.49 -19.99
CA ASN A 154 -4.18 3.51 -21.43
C ASN A 154 -4.80 2.19 -21.92
N GLY A 155 -4.32 1.04 -21.41
CA GLY A 155 -4.91 -0.27 -21.68
C GLY A 155 -6.35 -0.41 -21.17
N LEU A 156 -6.72 0.35 -20.13
CA LEU A 156 -8.09 0.48 -19.67
C LEU A 156 -8.90 1.53 -20.46
N GLY A 157 -8.31 2.24 -21.42
CA GLY A 157 -9.00 3.23 -22.26
C GLY A 157 -9.04 4.64 -21.68
N TYR A 158 -8.14 4.98 -20.75
CA TYR A 158 -7.96 6.36 -20.26
C TYR A 158 -6.65 6.92 -20.78
N SER A 159 -6.72 8.01 -21.54
CA SER A 159 -5.56 8.68 -22.16
C SER A 159 -5.19 10.01 -21.50
N GLU A 160 -6.09 10.53 -20.68
CA GLU A 160 -6.00 11.77 -19.93
C GLU A 160 -5.14 11.56 -18.68
N VAL A 161 -3.88 11.19 -18.91
CA VAL A 161 -2.91 10.82 -17.88
C VAL A 161 -1.66 11.66 -18.07
N ASP A 162 -1.15 12.23 -16.98
CA ASP A 162 0.12 12.96 -16.96
C ASP A 162 1.12 12.21 -16.07
N VAL A 163 2.28 11.86 -16.62
CA VAL A 163 3.35 11.20 -15.87
C VAL A 163 4.17 12.22 -15.08
N ILE A 164 3.87 12.35 -13.79
CA ILE A 164 4.43 13.38 -12.90
C ILE A 164 5.35 12.81 -11.80
N GLY A 165 5.44 11.49 -11.68
CA GLY A 165 6.22 10.86 -10.63
C GLY A 165 5.56 10.93 -9.25
N CYS A 166 6.39 10.81 -8.21
CA CYS A 166 5.98 10.98 -6.82
C CYS A 166 6.37 12.40 -6.37
N PRO A 167 5.42 13.21 -5.85
CA PRO A 167 5.71 14.59 -5.42
C PRO A 167 6.83 14.72 -4.40
N SER A 168 7.09 13.66 -3.62
CA SER A 168 8.14 13.65 -2.59
C SER A 168 9.52 14.01 -3.13
N MET A 169 9.84 13.64 -4.38
CA MET A 169 11.16 13.97 -4.97
C MET A 169 11.38 15.48 -5.12
N PHE A 170 10.31 16.27 -5.13
CA PHE A 170 10.34 17.70 -5.39
C PHE A 170 10.13 18.54 -4.12
N MET A 171 10.33 17.96 -2.93
CA MET A 171 10.20 18.67 -1.64
C MET A 171 11.04 19.96 -1.59
N HIS A 172 12.23 19.96 -2.22
CA HIS A 172 13.14 21.10 -2.28
C HIS A 172 13.06 21.88 -3.61
N GLY A 173 12.01 21.65 -4.40
CA GLY A 173 11.77 22.35 -5.65
C GLY A 173 12.55 21.79 -6.83
N ARG A 174 12.97 22.69 -7.72
CA ARG A 174 13.57 22.38 -9.03
C ARG A 174 14.99 21.81 -8.96
N GLU A 175 15.66 21.95 -7.82
CA GLU A 175 17.02 21.49 -7.61
C GLU A 175 17.04 20.25 -6.71
N LEU A 176 17.90 19.30 -7.04
CA LEU A 176 18.20 18.13 -6.23
C LEU A 176 19.71 17.94 -6.26
N ARG A 177 20.32 17.77 -5.08
CA ARG A 177 21.75 17.57 -4.95
C ARG A 177 22.03 16.36 -4.09
N VAL A 178 22.74 15.39 -4.65
CA VAL A 178 23.17 14.18 -3.96
C VAL A 178 24.62 13.93 -4.32
N ASP A 179 25.50 14.02 -3.32
CA ASP A 179 26.94 13.86 -3.51
C ASP A 179 27.46 12.70 -2.67
N LYS A 180 28.31 11.88 -3.30
CA LYS A 180 29.13 10.90 -2.58
C LYS A 180 30.18 11.64 -1.74
N ARG A 181 30.22 11.38 -0.43
CA ARG A 181 31.20 12.01 0.48
C ARG A 181 32.59 11.39 0.40
N ALA A 182 32.66 10.13 -0.02
CA ALA A 182 33.89 9.37 -0.20
C ALA A 182 33.83 8.55 -1.50
N ALA A 183 34.99 8.11 -1.99
CA ALA A 183 35.05 7.25 -3.18
C ALA A 183 34.53 5.82 -2.91
N SER A 184 34.69 5.34 -1.68
CA SER A 184 34.27 4.02 -1.20
C SER A 184 33.78 4.11 0.25
N LEU A 185 33.02 3.11 0.72
CA LEU A 185 32.60 3.03 2.12
C LEU A 185 33.63 2.26 2.96
N GLU A 186 33.98 2.82 4.11
CA GLU A 186 34.72 2.12 5.16
C GLU A 186 33.73 1.45 6.15
N ASP A 187 34.19 0.47 6.93
CA ASP A 187 33.34 -0.23 7.92
C ASP A 187 32.85 0.69 9.07
N THR A 188 33.43 1.89 9.18
CA THR A 188 33.04 2.98 10.09
C THR A 188 31.97 3.91 9.52
N ALA A 189 31.59 3.75 8.24
CA ALA A 189 30.59 4.60 7.59
C ALA A 189 29.22 4.50 8.29
N GLY A 190 28.52 5.63 8.34
CA GLY A 190 27.17 5.72 8.90
C GLY A 190 26.14 5.29 7.86
N LEU A 191 25.55 4.10 8.02
CA LEU A 191 24.60 3.54 7.06
C LEU A 191 23.16 3.64 7.57
N ALA A 192 22.22 3.86 6.65
CA ALA A 192 20.79 3.72 6.91
C ALA A 192 20.18 2.60 6.06
N VAL A 193 19.60 1.59 6.70
CA VAL A 193 18.88 0.51 6.01
C VAL A 193 17.37 0.68 6.17
N ASN A 194 16.62 0.47 5.10
CA ASN A 194 15.16 0.56 5.11
C ASN A 194 14.53 -0.64 4.39
N VAL A 195 13.98 -1.59 5.15
CA VAL A 195 13.45 -2.81 4.55
C VAL A 195 12.07 -3.18 5.07
N SER A 196 11.29 -3.78 4.17
CA SER A 196 10.07 -4.51 4.52
C SER A 196 10.43 -5.89 5.07
N TYR A 197 10.27 -6.07 6.37
CA TYR A 197 10.28 -7.40 6.96
C TYR A 197 8.87 -7.97 6.87
N ASP A 198 8.67 -8.91 5.95
CA ASP A 198 7.45 -9.72 5.97
C ASP A 198 7.59 -10.81 7.06
N SER A 199 6.50 -11.09 7.75
CA SER A 199 6.41 -12.11 8.80
C SER A 199 6.35 -13.55 8.26
N GLY A 200 6.53 -13.75 6.95
CA GLY A 200 6.43 -15.06 6.32
C GLY A 200 7.21 -15.17 5.02
N ASN A 201 7.80 -16.35 4.81
CA ASN A 201 8.31 -16.77 3.53
C ASN A 201 7.14 -16.82 2.53
N ILE A 202 6.99 -15.80 1.66
CA ILE A 202 6.13 -15.92 0.49
C ILE A 202 6.81 -16.92 -0.47
N PRO A 203 6.24 -18.12 -0.71
CA PRO A 203 6.87 -19.12 -1.57
C PRO A 203 7.08 -18.55 -2.98
N GLY A 204 8.33 -18.58 -3.47
CA GLY A 204 8.70 -18.05 -4.79
C GLY A 204 8.99 -16.55 -4.85
N SER A 205 8.88 -15.80 -3.75
CA SER A 205 9.37 -14.43 -3.67
C SER A 205 10.81 -14.40 -3.16
N VAL A 206 11.66 -13.61 -3.81
CA VAL A 206 13.04 -13.37 -3.34
C VAL A 206 13.06 -12.53 -2.04
N ILE A 207 11.97 -11.84 -1.70
CA ILE A 207 11.80 -11.28 -0.35
C ILE A 207 11.50 -12.42 0.66
N GLY A 208 10.73 -13.41 0.23
CA GLY A 208 10.30 -14.56 1.05
C GLY A 208 11.36 -15.63 1.27
N ASN A 209 12.57 -15.53 0.69
CA ASN A 209 13.68 -16.42 1.00
C ASN A 209 14.60 -15.86 2.11
N GLY A 210 14.25 -14.70 2.68
CA GLY A 210 15.02 -14.02 3.73
C GLY A 210 16.29 -13.31 3.26
N LEU A 211 16.55 -13.18 1.96
CA LEU A 211 17.75 -12.52 1.41
C LEU A 211 17.93 -11.10 1.96
N ILE A 212 16.87 -10.31 1.95
CA ILE A 212 16.90 -8.92 2.45
C ILE A 212 17.19 -8.87 3.95
N ASN A 213 16.70 -9.84 4.72
CA ASN A 213 17.00 -9.94 6.14
C ASN A 213 18.47 -10.28 6.36
N ARG A 214 18.99 -11.29 5.65
CA ARG A 214 20.41 -11.67 5.71
C ARG A 214 21.33 -10.53 5.28
N LEU A 215 20.94 -9.74 4.28
CA LEU A 215 21.67 -8.55 3.85
C LEU A 215 21.70 -7.50 4.97
N ALA A 216 20.55 -7.22 5.59
CA ALA A 216 20.49 -6.26 6.70
C ALA A 216 21.33 -6.74 7.90
N ASP A 217 21.31 -8.03 8.22
CA ASP A 217 22.09 -8.63 9.30
C ASP A 217 23.60 -8.59 8.99
N ALA A 218 24.01 -8.97 7.77
CA ALA A 218 25.40 -8.91 7.33
C ALA A 218 25.93 -7.46 7.33
N ALA A 219 25.10 -6.50 6.91
CA ALA A 219 25.43 -5.09 7.00
C ALA A 219 25.55 -4.61 8.45
N LEU A 220 24.66 -5.06 9.35
CA LEU A 220 24.73 -4.73 10.77
C LEU A 220 26.01 -5.28 11.43
N GLU A 221 26.43 -6.48 11.05
CA GLU A 221 27.68 -7.09 11.54
C GLU A 221 28.92 -6.33 11.08
N ARG A 222 28.91 -5.82 9.85
CA ARG A 222 30.06 -5.11 9.25
C ARG A 222 30.12 -3.64 9.64
N TYR A 223 29.01 -2.91 9.58
CA TYR A 223 28.96 -1.46 9.74
C TYR A 223 28.47 -1.09 11.14
N SER A 224 29.42 -0.65 11.98
CA SER A 224 29.17 -0.37 13.40
C SER A 224 28.23 0.82 13.67
N ASP A 225 28.03 1.71 12.70
CA ASP A 225 27.05 2.82 12.73
C ASP A 225 25.92 2.63 11.70
N LEU A 226 25.39 1.41 11.64
CA LEU A 226 24.16 1.12 10.89
C LEU A 226 22.91 1.43 11.74
N VAL A 227 21.97 2.16 11.14
CA VAL A 227 20.62 2.42 11.66
C VAL A 227 19.58 1.78 10.75
N TYR A 228 18.65 1.02 11.35
CA TYR A 228 17.44 0.57 10.67
C TYR A 228 16.34 1.65 10.80
N VAL A 229 15.88 2.15 9.65
CA VAL A 229 14.77 3.08 9.57
C VAL A 229 13.48 2.31 9.31
N ALA A 230 12.74 2.07 10.38
CA ALA A 230 11.41 1.48 10.36
C ALA A 230 10.37 2.46 9.80
N GLN A 231 9.32 1.94 9.16
CA GLN A 231 8.36 2.78 8.43
C GLN A 231 6.92 2.36 8.60
N GLU A 232 6.62 1.23 9.24
CA GLU A 232 5.25 0.75 9.36
C GLU A 232 4.68 1.04 10.74
N LEU A 233 3.34 1.17 10.79
CA LEU A 233 2.63 1.34 12.06
C LEU A 233 2.95 0.19 13.03
N LYS A 234 3.04 -1.05 12.56
CA LYS A 234 3.41 -2.21 13.40
C LYS A 234 4.79 -2.05 14.05
N ASP A 235 5.73 -1.39 13.37
CA ASP A 235 7.07 -1.14 13.89
C ASP A 235 7.01 -0.05 14.96
N MET A 236 6.22 1.01 14.70
CA MET A 236 5.95 2.07 15.68
C MET A 236 5.34 1.52 16.96
N GLU A 237 4.37 0.61 16.80
CA GLU A 237 3.73 -0.13 17.88
C GLU A 237 4.74 -0.98 18.68
N LEU A 238 5.65 -1.69 18.00
CA LEU A 238 6.71 -2.47 18.65
C LEU A 238 7.71 -1.56 19.40
N LEU A 239 8.14 -0.45 18.79
CA LEU A 239 9.03 0.54 19.43
C LEU A 239 8.35 1.17 20.65
N TYR A 240 7.05 1.46 20.55
CA TYR A 240 6.29 2.14 21.59
C TYR A 240 5.94 1.21 22.74
N TRP A 241 5.31 0.06 22.49
CA TRP A 241 4.80 -0.84 23.53
C TRP A 241 5.82 -1.89 23.96
N GLY A 242 6.70 -2.30 23.04
CA GLY A 242 7.53 -3.47 23.22
C GLY A 242 6.79 -4.80 23.14
N ASP A 243 7.49 -5.87 23.50
CA ASP A 243 6.99 -7.24 23.59
C ASP A 243 7.68 -7.97 24.77
N VAL A 244 7.45 -9.28 24.87
CA VAL A 244 8.01 -10.15 25.92
C VAL A 244 9.12 -11.09 25.40
N SER A 245 9.62 -10.88 24.19
CA SER A 245 10.53 -11.81 23.50
C SER A 245 11.85 -12.03 24.26
N GLU A 246 12.43 -10.96 24.80
CA GLU A 246 13.66 -11.03 25.62
C GLU A 246 13.47 -11.92 26.85
N ALA A 247 12.36 -11.74 27.58
CA ALA A 247 12.04 -12.54 28.78
C ALA A 247 11.71 -14.00 28.43
N ALA A 248 11.11 -14.23 27.27
CA ALA A 248 10.79 -15.56 26.77
C ALA A 248 12.00 -16.29 26.15
N GLY A 249 13.13 -15.60 25.93
CA GLY A 249 14.29 -16.15 25.22
C GLY A 249 14.00 -16.48 23.77
N THR A 250 13.02 -15.81 23.14
CA THR A 250 12.65 -16.01 21.74
C THR A 250 13.24 -14.91 20.87
N SER A 251 13.56 -15.25 19.61
CA SER A 251 14.06 -14.28 18.63
C SER A 251 13.44 -14.53 17.27
N SER A 252 13.49 -13.51 16.42
CA SER A 252 13.03 -13.51 15.04
C SER A 252 14.23 -13.26 14.11
N PRO A 253 14.29 -13.84 12.90
CA PRO A 253 15.31 -13.55 11.89
C PRO A 253 15.10 -12.18 11.19
N ALA A 254 14.38 -11.28 11.85
CA ALA A 254 13.98 -9.95 11.41
C ALA A 254 13.61 -9.15 12.67
N PRO A 255 13.70 -7.80 12.66
CA PRO A 255 13.33 -6.93 13.78
C PRO A 255 11.80 -6.83 13.96
N LEU A 256 11.16 -7.98 14.12
CA LEU A 256 9.76 -8.15 14.45
C LEU A 256 9.55 -8.37 15.96
N THR A 257 10.64 -8.59 16.70
CA THR A 257 10.64 -8.77 18.16
C THR A 257 11.78 -7.99 18.81
N ARG A 258 11.59 -7.51 20.04
CA ARG A 258 12.60 -6.69 20.77
C ARG A 258 13.96 -7.36 20.93
N SER A 259 13.97 -8.68 21.04
CA SER A 259 15.19 -9.48 21.16
C SER A 259 16.12 -9.40 19.94
N HIS A 260 15.64 -8.93 18.79
CA HIS A 260 16.47 -8.72 17.61
C HIS A 260 17.56 -7.67 17.88
N PRO A 261 18.82 -7.87 17.43
CA PRO A 261 19.92 -6.94 17.65
C PRO A 261 19.60 -5.47 17.31
N LEU A 262 19.00 -5.22 16.13
CA LEU A 262 18.59 -3.86 15.73
C LEU A 262 17.72 -3.11 16.77
N LEU A 263 16.82 -3.83 17.46
CA LEU A 263 15.93 -3.23 18.47
C LEU A 263 16.57 -3.21 19.85
N ARG A 264 17.19 -4.34 20.26
CA ARG A 264 17.86 -4.49 21.55
C ARG A 264 18.98 -3.47 21.73
N GLU A 265 19.80 -3.26 20.70
CA GLU A 265 20.94 -2.33 20.69
C GLU A 265 20.56 -0.90 20.32
N ASP A 266 19.26 -0.59 20.24
CA ASP A 266 18.77 0.74 19.93
C ASP A 266 19.22 1.29 18.57
N ARG A 267 19.39 0.42 17.57
CA ARG A 267 19.74 0.77 16.19
C ARG A 267 18.52 1.03 15.31
N THR A 268 17.30 0.93 15.84
CA THR A 268 16.06 1.19 15.09
C THR A 268 15.54 2.60 15.36
N ARG A 269 15.17 3.32 14.31
CA ARG A 269 14.45 4.61 14.39
C ARG A 269 13.20 4.57 13.53
N LEU A 270 12.14 5.26 13.97
CA LEU A 270 10.94 5.53 13.16
C LEU A 270 10.57 6.99 13.26
N PHE A 271 10.41 7.64 12.11
CA PHE A 271 10.07 9.06 12.03
C PHE A 271 8.63 9.21 11.55
N HIS A 272 7.83 9.97 12.29
CA HIS A 272 6.43 10.28 11.92
C HIS A 272 6.24 11.74 11.49
N ASP A 273 7.35 12.42 11.20
CA ASP A 273 7.44 13.75 10.59
C ASP A 273 8.51 13.71 9.51
N SER A 274 8.22 14.26 8.32
CA SER A 274 9.11 14.15 7.16
C SER A 274 10.42 14.94 7.33
N SER A 275 10.38 16.13 7.93
CA SER A 275 11.57 16.97 8.16
C SER A 275 12.58 16.30 9.08
N THR A 276 12.15 15.84 10.26
CA THR A 276 13.03 15.15 11.22
C THR A 276 13.61 13.87 10.63
N TRP A 277 12.88 13.19 9.75
CA TRP A 277 13.39 12.04 9.02
C TRP A 277 14.51 12.42 8.05
N ILE A 278 14.28 13.43 7.21
CA ILE A 278 15.26 13.93 6.24
C ILE A 278 16.51 14.43 6.97
N ASP A 279 16.34 15.23 8.02
CA ASP A 279 17.46 15.77 8.81
C ASP A 279 18.30 14.66 9.45
N ALA A 280 17.66 13.64 10.03
CA ALA A 280 18.39 12.51 10.63
C ALA A 280 19.20 11.69 9.60
N LEU A 281 18.78 11.70 8.33
CA LEU A 281 19.51 11.04 7.25
C LEU A 281 20.64 11.91 6.69
N ARG A 282 20.61 13.23 6.88
CA ARG A 282 21.66 14.17 6.41
C ARG A 282 23.03 13.84 7.00
N GLU A 283 23.12 13.18 8.15
CA GLU A 283 24.40 12.79 8.73
C GLU A 283 24.94 11.44 8.22
N ARG A 284 24.14 10.66 7.48
CA ARG A 284 24.51 9.32 6.99
C ARG A 284 25.33 9.41 5.71
N ASP A 285 26.21 8.43 5.50
CA ASP A 285 27.07 8.35 4.33
C ASP A 285 26.41 7.61 3.18
N PHE A 286 25.52 6.65 3.51
CA PHE A 286 24.80 5.87 2.52
C PHE A 286 23.48 5.32 3.06
N ALA A 287 22.46 5.25 2.20
CA ALA A 287 21.22 4.56 2.49
C ALA A 287 20.91 3.48 1.45
N PHE A 288 20.32 2.37 1.87
CA PHE A 288 19.83 1.37 0.93
C PHE A 288 18.64 0.59 1.48
N GLY A 289 17.86 0.01 0.57
CA GLY A 289 16.83 -0.95 0.97
C GLY A 289 15.62 -1.00 0.06
N THR A 290 14.60 -1.74 0.48
CA THR A 290 13.44 -2.08 -0.35
C THR A 290 12.31 -1.06 -0.25
N ARG A 291 12.38 -0.09 0.65
CA ARG A 291 11.35 0.95 0.83
C ARG A 291 11.73 2.20 0.05
N ILE A 292 11.08 2.43 -1.10
CA ILE A 292 11.38 3.57 -1.97
C ILE A 292 11.45 4.90 -1.20
N HIS A 293 10.47 5.20 -0.34
CA HIS A 293 10.43 6.47 0.39
C HIS A 293 11.52 6.61 1.46
N GLY A 294 12.08 5.50 1.97
CA GLY A 294 13.24 5.58 2.86
C GLY A 294 14.51 6.01 2.13
N ASN A 295 14.66 5.57 0.88
CA ASN A 295 15.74 6.04 0.02
C ASN A 295 15.46 7.46 -0.48
N VAL A 296 14.22 7.82 -0.82
CA VAL A 296 13.86 9.20 -1.18
C VAL A 296 14.17 10.17 -0.05
N ALA A 297 13.85 9.85 1.22
CA ALA A 297 14.22 10.68 2.36
C ALA A 297 15.74 10.92 2.43
N ALA A 298 16.55 9.89 2.16
CA ALA A 298 18.00 10.01 2.11
C ALA A 298 18.47 10.91 0.94
N LEU A 299 17.90 10.72 -0.25
CA LEU A 299 18.23 11.55 -1.42
C LEU A 299 17.86 13.02 -1.20
N LEU A 300 16.70 13.31 -0.59
CA LEU A 300 16.31 14.66 -0.18
C LEU A 300 17.27 15.26 0.86
N ALA A 301 17.82 14.42 1.73
CA ALA A 301 18.85 14.82 2.69
C ALA A 301 20.23 15.05 2.05
N GLY A 302 20.39 14.84 0.74
CA GLY A 302 21.66 14.86 0.01
C GLY A 302 22.54 13.63 0.23
N THR A 303 21.99 12.58 0.86
CA THR A 303 22.69 11.33 1.14
C THR A 303 22.51 10.35 -0.02
N PRO A 304 23.60 9.78 -0.57
CA PRO A 304 23.54 8.75 -1.60
C PRO A 304 22.65 7.58 -1.17
N ALA A 305 21.78 7.12 -2.08
CA ALA A 305 20.91 5.98 -1.79
C ALA A 305 20.68 5.04 -2.98
N VAL A 306 20.55 3.74 -2.70
CA VAL A 306 20.20 2.72 -3.71
C VAL A 306 18.95 1.95 -3.31
N VAL A 307 18.02 1.85 -4.24
CA VAL A 307 16.75 1.12 -4.04
C VAL A 307 16.90 -0.34 -4.45
N LEU A 308 16.45 -1.25 -3.59
CA LEU A 308 16.33 -2.68 -3.88
C LEU A 308 14.89 -2.99 -4.34
N CYS A 309 14.70 -3.02 -5.66
CA CYS A 309 13.41 -3.15 -6.30
C CYS A 309 12.90 -4.60 -6.30
N HIS A 310 11.73 -4.80 -5.70
CA HIS A 310 11.11 -6.12 -5.57
C HIS A 310 9.73 -6.22 -6.23
N ASP A 311 9.16 -5.08 -6.61
CA ASP A 311 7.93 -5.00 -7.37
C ASP A 311 7.94 -3.76 -8.27
N SER A 312 6.90 -3.63 -9.09
CA SER A 312 6.75 -2.52 -10.02
C SER A 312 6.67 -1.15 -9.36
N ARG A 313 6.21 -1.03 -8.12
CA ARG A 313 5.96 0.27 -7.48
C ARG A 313 7.25 1.02 -7.21
N THR A 314 8.27 0.28 -6.79
CA THR A 314 9.60 0.84 -6.55
C THR A 314 10.33 0.98 -7.88
N LEU A 315 10.23 -0.01 -8.77
CA LEU A 315 10.94 -0.02 -10.04
C LEU A 315 10.48 1.09 -10.99
N GLU A 316 9.18 1.34 -11.08
CA GLU A 316 8.59 2.41 -11.89
C GLU A 316 9.15 3.77 -11.49
N LEU A 317 9.14 4.09 -10.18
CA LEU A 317 9.70 5.34 -9.69
C LEU A 317 11.20 5.43 -9.93
N CYS A 318 11.94 4.34 -9.71
CA CYS A 318 13.38 4.36 -9.95
C CYS A 318 13.70 4.61 -11.42
N ARG A 319 12.91 4.07 -12.35
CA ARG A 319 13.09 4.32 -13.78
C ARG A 319 12.66 5.72 -14.18
N TYR A 320 11.54 6.21 -13.68
CA TYR A 320 11.05 7.55 -14.02
C TYR A 320 12.03 8.63 -13.54
N PHE A 321 12.55 8.50 -12.31
CA PHE A 321 13.47 9.46 -11.70
C PHE A 321 14.95 9.16 -11.96
N ASP A 322 15.29 8.07 -12.66
CA ASP A 322 16.67 7.57 -12.80
C ASP A 322 17.37 7.34 -11.45
N ILE A 323 16.62 6.97 -10.39
CA ILE A 323 17.18 6.65 -9.08
C ILE A 323 18.01 5.36 -9.20
N PRO A 324 19.25 5.32 -8.69
CA PRO A 324 20.06 4.10 -8.64
C PRO A 324 19.33 2.95 -7.97
N HIS A 325 19.29 1.80 -8.65
CA HIS A 325 18.57 0.63 -8.17
C HIS A 325 19.18 -0.71 -8.64
N ARG A 326 18.80 -1.77 -7.94
CA ARG A 326 19.00 -3.18 -8.33
C ARG A 326 17.69 -3.93 -8.16
N LEU A 327 17.44 -4.94 -9.00
CA LEU A 327 16.33 -5.85 -8.74
C LEU A 327 16.74 -6.83 -7.65
N VAL A 328 15.87 -7.10 -6.69
CA VAL A 328 16.13 -8.09 -5.64
C VAL A 328 16.35 -9.48 -6.25
N ALA A 329 15.72 -9.77 -7.39
CA ALA A 329 15.94 -11.02 -8.12
C ALA A 329 17.39 -11.19 -8.61
N ASP A 330 18.05 -10.11 -9.01
CA ASP A 330 19.44 -10.15 -9.49
C ASP A 330 20.45 -10.38 -8.36
N LEU A 331 20.02 -10.20 -7.11
CA LEU A 331 20.83 -10.42 -5.91
C LEU A 331 20.70 -11.86 -5.36
N ALA A 332 19.89 -12.72 -5.98
CA ALA A 332 19.63 -14.06 -5.47
C ALA A 332 20.89 -14.95 -5.42
N ASP A 333 21.83 -14.70 -6.34
CA ASP A 333 23.11 -15.41 -6.45
C ASP A 333 24.28 -14.64 -5.80
N GLU A 334 24.01 -13.53 -5.09
CA GLU A 334 25.04 -12.77 -4.38
C GLU A 334 25.64 -13.60 -3.24
N THR A 335 26.97 -13.65 -3.20
CA THR A 335 27.74 -14.44 -2.23
C THR A 335 28.36 -13.58 -1.14
N ASP A 336 28.63 -12.30 -1.39
CA ASP A 336 29.19 -11.35 -0.43
C ASP A 336 28.14 -10.31 0.01
N LEU A 337 27.19 -10.74 0.84
CA LEU A 337 26.18 -9.82 1.40
C LEU A 337 26.78 -8.74 2.32
N ALA A 338 27.94 -9.01 2.94
CA ALA A 338 28.60 -8.04 3.80
C ALA A 338 29.27 -6.92 2.99
N GLY A 339 29.86 -7.24 1.84
CA GLY A 339 30.44 -6.28 0.90
C GLY A 339 29.42 -5.55 0.02
N LEU A 340 28.22 -6.13 -0.18
CA LEU A 340 27.21 -5.58 -1.08
C LEU A 340 26.88 -4.09 -0.83
N PRO A 341 26.71 -3.56 0.40
CA PRO A 341 26.47 -2.14 0.60
C PRO A 341 27.55 -1.22 0.01
N ALA A 342 28.83 -1.60 0.12
CA ALA A 342 29.94 -0.84 -0.47
C ALA A 342 29.87 -0.90 -2.00
N GLN A 343 29.59 -2.08 -2.56
CA GLN A 343 29.43 -2.26 -4.01
C GLN A 343 28.28 -1.42 -4.56
N LEU A 344 27.11 -1.43 -3.90
CA LEU A 344 25.97 -0.60 -4.30
C LEU A 344 26.33 0.89 -4.28
N TYR A 345 27.04 1.34 -3.24
CA TYR A 345 27.50 2.72 -3.13
C TYR A 345 28.47 3.08 -4.26
N GLU A 346 29.46 2.24 -4.55
CA GLU A 346 30.46 2.48 -5.59
C GLU A 346 29.82 2.54 -6.99
N GLU A 347 28.94 1.58 -7.30
CA GLU A 347 28.27 1.46 -8.60
C GLU A 347 27.17 2.51 -8.84
N ALA A 348 26.65 3.14 -7.79
CA ALA A 348 25.57 4.12 -7.92
C ALA A 348 26.03 5.37 -8.71
N ASP A 349 25.30 5.71 -9.77
CA ASP A 349 25.47 6.95 -10.53
C ASP A 349 24.22 7.80 -10.42
N PHE A 350 24.35 8.99 -9.82
CA PHE A 350 23.25 9.91 -9.58
C PHE A 350 23.11 10.97 -10.69
N SER A 351 23.99 10.97 -11.69
CA SER A 351 24.07 12.05 -12.69
C SER A 351 22.76 12.19 -13.46
N ALA A 352 22.22 11.10 -14.02
CA ALA A 352 20.96 11.14 -14.77
C ALA A 352 19.76 11.55 -13.90
N MET A 353 19.75 11.15 -12.63
CA MET A 353 18.72 11.57 -11.68
C MET A 353 18.73 13.07 -11.46
N VAL A 354 19.92 13.64 -11.18
CA VAL A 354 20.12 15.07 -10.89
C VAL A 354 19.91 15.91 -12.15
N ASP A 355 20.53 15.53 -13.28
CA ASP A 355 20.43 16.26 -14.55
C ASP A 355 18.99 16.30 -15.08
N GLY A 356 18.24 15.22 -14.90
CA GLY A 356 16.83 15.12 -15.30
C GLY A 356 15.84 15.74 -14.30
N HIS A 357 16.27 16.08 -13.08
CA HIS A 357 15.35 16.49 -12.00
C HIS A 357 14.55 17.74 -12.33
N GLY A 358 15.21 18.78 -12.87
CA GLY A 358 14.55 20.04 -13.21
C GLY A 358 13.47 19.89 -14.27
N GLU A 359 13.67 19.00 -15.25
CA GLU A 359 12.68 18.73 -16.31
C GLU A 359 11.45 18.02 -15.75
N ARG A 360 11.64 17.00 -14.89
CA ARG A 360 10.53 16.32 -14.23
C ARG A 360 9.79 17.24 -13.25
N PHE A 361 10.50 18.17 -12.61
CA PHE A 361 9.89 19.21 -11.78
C PHE A 361 9.00 20.14 -12.61
N ASP A 362 9.50 20.61 -13.76
CA ASP A 362 8.74 21.49 -14.65
C ASP A 362 7.45 20.80 -15.18
N ARG A 363 7.48 19.47 -15.36
CA ARG A 363 6.26 18.67 -15.65
C ARG A 363 5.24 18.71 -14.51
N LEU A 364 5.69 18.56 -13.26
CA LEU A 364 4.81 18.65 -12.09
C LEU A 364 4.20 20.04 -11.95
N VAL A 365 5.01 21.10 -12.15
CA VAL A 365 4.51 22.49 -12.16
C VAL A 365 3.46 22.69 -13.25
N SER A 366 3.75 22.24 -14.48
CA SER A 366 2.81 22.31 -15.60
C SER A 366 1.50 21.54 -15.31
N PHE A 367 1.59 20.41 -14.61
CA PHE A 367 0.42 19.67 -14.13
C PHE A 367 -0.40 20.52 -13.15
N MET A 368 0.23 21.13 -12.14
CA MET A 368 -0.50 21.99 -11.19
C MET A 368 -1.16 23.19 -11.89
N ASP A 369 -0.46 23.84 -12.82
CA ASP A 369 -1.00 24.96 -13.62
C ASP A 369 -2.21 24.54 -14.46
N ARG A 370 -2.13 23.39 -15.15
CA ARG A 370 -3.23 22.84 -15.96
C ARG A 370 -4.46 22.52 -15.12
N HIS A 371 -4.26 22.14 -13.86
CA HIS A 371 -5.33 21.85 -12.90
C HIS A 371 -5.84 23.09 -12.17
N GLY A 372 -5.30 24.28 -12.46
CA GLY A 372 -5.72 25.53 -11.86
C GLY A 372 -5.38 25.65 -10.38
N LEU A 373 -4.41 24.88 -9.89
CA LEU A 373 -3.96 24.95 -8.51
C LEU A 373 -3.09 26.19 -8.31
N ASP A 374 -3.24 26.85 -7.16
CA ASP A 374 -2.26 27.84 -6.73
C ASP A 374 -1.09 27.16 -6.04
N HIS A 375 0.13 27.60 -6.33
CA HIS A 375 1.33 26.98 -5.82
C HIS A 375 2.51 27.94 -5.71
N VAL A 376 3.44 27.61 -4.82
CA VAL A 376 4.61 28.44 -4.46
C VAL A 376 5.63 28.62 -5.59
N HIS A 377 5.57 27.79 -6.62
CA HIS A 377 6.49 27.82 -7.76
C HIS A 377 6.01 28.69 -8.94
N LYS A 378 4.89 29.40 -8.80
CA LYS A 378 4.46 30.36 -9.85
C LYS A 378 5.41 31.55 -9.92
N PRO A 379 5.44 32.30 -11.03
CA PRO A 379 6.15 33.58 -11.09
C PRO A 379 5.76 34.49 -9.93
N GLY A 380 6.74 34.84 -9.09
CA GLY A 380 6.53 35.68 -7.89
C GLY A 380 6.08 34.92 -6.63
N GLY A 381 5.97 33.59 -6.69
CA GLY A 381 5.88 32.73 -5.51
C GLY A 381 7.20 32.68 -4.74
N ASP A 382 7.16 32.11 -3.54
CA ASP A 382 8.28 32.11 -2.59
C ASP A 382 9.05 30.78 -2.53
N ASP A 383 8.77 29.86 -3.46
CA ASP A 383 9.35 28.51 -3.52
C ASP A 383 9.24 27.71 -2.21
N GLY A 384 8.23 28.02 -1.39
CA GLY A 384 7.95 27.36 -0.12
C GLY A 384 8.77 27.91 1.06
N ALA A 385 9.37 29.09 0.94
CA ALA A 385 10.10 29.73 2.03
C ALA A 385 9.21 29.96 3.27
N ALA A 386 7.93 30.34 3.10
CA ALA A 386 7.00 30.48 4.21
C ALA A 386 6.75 29.16 4.93
N PHE A 387 6.61 28.06 4.19
CA PHE A 387 6.47 26.71 4.76
C PHE A 387 7.67 26.36 5.64
N GLU A 388 8.89 26.56 5.15
CA GLU A 388 10.11 26.26 5.90
C GLU A 388 10.20 27.13 7.17
N SER A 389 9.93 28.43 7.04
CA SER A 389 9.95 29.35 8.17
C SER A 389 8.91 29.00 9.25
N GLU A 390 7.73 28.52 8.87
CA GLU A 390 6.72 28.08 9.84
C GLU A 390 7.17 26.77 10.50
N LEU A 391 7.67 25.81 9.71
CA LEU A 391 8.10 24.50 10.20
C LEU A 391 9.24 24.59 11.21
N GLU A 392 10.18 25.52 11.04
CA GLU A 392 11.27 25.80 11.98
C GLU A 392 10.78 26.23 13.37
N THR A 393 9.55 26.74 13.49
CA THR A 393 8.96 27.14 14.78
C THR A 393 8.26 25.99 15.51
N VAL A 394 8.09 24.84 14.85
CA VAL A 394 7.34 23.70 15.38
C VAL A 394 8.29 22.71 16.06
N ASP A 395 8.00 22.39 17.33
CA ASP A 395 8.73 21.36 18.08
C ASP A 395 8.25 19.96 17.67
N LEU A 396 8.90 19.39 16.66
CA LEU A 396 8.59 18.07 16.11
C LEU A 396 9.35 16.97 16.87
N HIS A 397 8.75 15.78 16.93
CA HIS A 397 9.38 14.65 17.61
C HIS A 397 10.61 14.18 16.82
N PRO A 398 11.79 13.99 17.43
CA PRO A 398 13.05 13.68 16.74
C PRO A 398 13.15 12.24 16.18
N GLY A 399 12.03 11.54 16.03
CA GLY A 399 11.98 10.10 15.75
C GLY A 399 11.97 9.22 17.00
N MET A 400 11.27 8.10 16.90
CA MET A 400 11.09 7.12 17.97
C MET A 400 12.21 6.10 17.99
N SER A 401 12.57 5.67 19.20
CA SER A 401 13.47 4.56 19.46
C SER A 401 12.78 3.45 20.26
N SER A 402 13.49 2.36 20.55
CA SER A 402 12.91 1.23 21.28
C SER A 402 12.70 1.60 22.75
N TRP A 403 11.46 1.52 23.25
CA TRP A 403 11.17 1.81 24.65
C TRP A 403 11.93 0.88 25.61
N LYS A 404 12.88 1.40 26.39
CA LYS A 404 13.76 0.61 27.27
C LYS A 404 13.19 0.35 28.69
N GLY A 405 11.87 0.48 28.88
CA GLY A 405 11.23 0.20 30.17
C GLY A 405 11.23 1.37 31.17
N GLY A 406 11.91 2.48 30.84
CA GLY A 406 11.98 3.69 31.66
C GLY A 406 10.72 4.56 31.61
N HIS A 407 10.66 5.56 32.50
CA HIS A 407 9.62 6.57 32.49
C HIS A 407 9.87 7.58 31.36
N ASP A 408 9.05 7.55 30.33
CA ASP A 408 9.04 8.46 29.18
C ASP A 408 7.75 9.31 29.10
N GLY A 409 6.97 9.34 30.19
CA GLY A 409 5.65 9.96 30.23
C GLY A 409 4.52 9.15 29.57
N GLY A 410 4.84 8.08 28.83
CA GLY A 410 3.86 7.25 28.11
C GLY A 410 3.27 6.10 28.91
N LEU A 411 3.79 5.79 30.11
CA LEU A 411 3.38 4.64 30.92
C LEU A 411 1.87 4.60 31.23
N GLY A 412 1.28 5.74 31.59
CA GLY A 412 -0.16 5.83 31.89
C GLY A 412 -1.01 5.45 30.68
N TYR A 413 -0.68 5.99 29.50
CA TYR A 413 -1.34 5.64 28.24
C TYR A 413 -1.16 4.16 27.89
N ARG A 414 0.06 3.60 28.02
CA ARG A 414 0.32 2.17 27.75
C ARG A 414 -0.57 1.28 28.61
N LEU A 415 -0.65 1.56 29.92
CA LEU A 415 -1.48 0.77 30.84
C LEU A 415 -2.98 0.89 30.54
N ALA A 416 -3.47 2.09 30.24
CA ALA A 416 -4.86 2.31 29.85
C ALA A 416 -5.18 1.57 28.55
N TRP A 417 -4.35 1.72 27.52
CA TRP A 417 -4.51 1.06 26.23
C TRP A 417 -4.51 -0.46 26.37
N LEU A 418 -3.58 -1.04 27.15
CA LEU A 418 -3.53 -2.48 27.40
C LEU A 418 -4.80 -3.01 28.06
N ARG A 419 -5.35 -2.29 29.05
CA ARG A 419 -6.63 -2.66 29.69
C ARG A 419 -7.79 -2.64 28.70
N GLU A 420 -7.85 -1.61 27.87
CA GLU A 420 -8.89 -1.54 26.84
C GLU A 420 -8.70 -2.59 25.75
N ALA A 421 -7.46 -2.87 25.35
CA ALA A 421 -7.13 -3.89 24.35
C ALA A 421 -7.52 -5.28 24.84
N ASP A 422 -7.21 -5.63 26.09
CA ASP A 422 -7.68 -6.88 26.73
C ASP A 422 -9.22 -6.95 26.74
N THR A 423 -9.88 -5.87 27.12
CA THR A 423 -11.35 -5.78 27.11
C THR A 423 -11.92 -6.03 25.71
N ARG A 424 -11.41 -5.31 24.69
CA ARG A 424 -11.79 -5.50 23.28
C ARG A 424 -11.52 -6.91 22.78
N SER A 425 -10.39 -7.51 23.17
CA SER A 425 -10.03 -8.87 22.79
C SER A 425 -10.95 -9.92 23.41
N ARG A 426 -11.31 -9.78 24.69
CA ARG A 426 -12.30 -10.65 25.35
C ARG A 426 -13.68 -10.56 24.70
N VAL A 427 -14.12 -9.35 24.35
CA VAL A 427 -15.40 -9.14 23.64
C VAL A 427 -15.36 -9.80 22.26
N ARG A 428 -14.29 -9.60 21.49
CA ARG A 428 -14.12 -10.25 20.18
C ARG A 428 -14.06 -11.77 20.28
N GLN A 429 -13.34 -12.31 21.26
CA GLN A 429 -13.27 -13.76 21.50
C GLN A 429 -14.66 -14.32 21.80
N SER A 430 -15.42 -13.66 22.69
CA SER A 430 -16.79 -14.08 23.01
C SER A 430 -17.71 -14.08 21.78
N ALA A 431 -17.61 -13.07 20.93
CA ALA A 431 -18.35 -13.00 19.67
C ALA A 431 -17.93 -14.10 18.68
N SER A 432 -16.62 -14.38 18.58
CA SER A 432 -16.08 -15.47 17.76
C SER A 432 -16.57 -16.83 18.24
N ASP A 433 -16.51 -17.10 19.55
CA ASP A 433 -16.99 -18.35 20.16
C ASP A 433 -18.50 -18.54 19.96
N LYS A 434 -19.27 -17.45 19.98
CA LYS A 434 -20.69 -17.49 19.62
C LYS A 434 -20.87 -17.86 18.14
N ARG A 435 -20.10 -17.24 17.25
CA ARG A 435 -20.18 -17.50 15.81
C ARG A 435 -19.76 -18.93 15.45
N VAL A 436 -18.70 -19.44 16.07
CA VAL A 436 -18.27 -20.84 15.91
C VAL A 436 -19.40 -21.78 16.32
N ARG A 437 -20.03 -21.55 17.48
CA ARG A 437 -21.19 -22.36 17.92
C ARG A 437 -22.36 -22.33 16.93
N GLU A 438 -22.71 -21.17 16.39
CA GLU A 438 -23.75 -21.03 15.37
C GLU A 438 -23.39 -21.80 14.09
N LEU A 439 -22.16 -21.68 13.60
CA LEU A 439 -21.70 -22.36 12.40
C LEU A 439 -21.64 -23.88 12.60
N THR A 440 -21.13 -24.36 13.73
CA THR A 440 -21.14 -25.79 14.08
C THR A 440 -22.57 -26.33 14.10
N SER A 441 -23.53 -25.60 14.68
CA SER A 441 -24.94 -26.01 14.65
C SER A 441 -25.51 -26.04 13.24
N ARG A 442 -25.13 -25.09 12.38
CA ARG A 442 -25.60 -25.02 10.98
C ARG A 442 -25.02 -26.16 10.14
N VAL A 443 -23.73 -26.47 10.30
CA VAL A 443 -23.08 -27.61 9.64
C VAL A 443 -23.79 -28.91 10.04
N GLY A 444 -24.02 -29.15 11.33
CA GLY A 444 -24.77 -30.33 11.77
C GLY A 444 -26.23 -30.39 11.30
N SER A 445 -26.85 -29.25 10.96
CA SER A 445 -28.17 -29.23 10.31
C SER A 445 -28.08 -29.59 8.82
N LEU A 446 -27.06 -29.08 8.12
CA LEU A 446 -26.84 -29.36 6.70
C LEU A 446 -26.45 -30.82 6.47
N GLU A 447 -25.61 -31.39 7.34
CA GLU A 447 -25.26 -32.81 7.32
C GLU A 447 -26.51 -33.70 7.41
N ARG A 448 -27.42 -33.39 8.34
CA ARG A 448 -28.72 -34.08 8.44
C ARG A 448 -29.58 -33.92 7.18
N GLN A 449 -29.65 -32.73 6.59
CA GLN A 449 -30.39 -32.52 5.33
C GLN A 449 -29.78 -33.29 4.15
N ILE A 450 -28.45 -33.42 4.10
CA ILE A 450 -27.75 -34.22 3.10
C ILE A 450 -28.09 -35.70 3.27
N GLU A 451 -28.09 -36.22 4.50
CA GLU A 451 -28.49 -37.59 4.81
C GLU A 451 -29.95 -37.86 4.40
N GLU A 452 -30.88 -36.97 4.77
CA GLU A 452 -32.29 -37.06 4.37
C GLU A 452 -32.45 -37.03 2.84
N SER A 453 -31.73 -36.13 2.15
CA SER A 453 -31.74 -36.03 0.69
C SER A 453 -31.22 -37.30 0.03
N ALA A 454 -30.18 -37.93 0.61
CA ALA A 454 -29.64 -39.19 0.13
C ALA A 454 -30.63 -40.36 0.30
N VAL A 455 -31.42 -40.36 1.38
CA VAL A 455 -32.51 -41.33 1.59
C VAL A 455 -33.60 -41.13 0.52
N LEU A 456 -34.08 -39.89 0.33
CA LEU A 456 -35.09 -39.57 -0.66
C LEU A 456 -34.64 -39.92 -2.09
N ALA A 457 -33.38 -39.67 -2.43
CA ALA A 457 -32.82 -40.04 -3.73
C ALA A 457 -32.86 -41.57 -3.97
N LYS A 458 -32.58 -42.38 -2.94
CA LYS A 458 -32.70 -43.85 -3.01
C LYS A 458 -34.15 -44.30 -3.19
N GLU A 459 -35.11 -43.65 -2.52
CA GLU A 459 -36.53 -43.95 -2.67
C GLU A 459 -37.05 -43.59 -4.07
N LEU A 460 -36.67 -42.42 -4.58
CA LEU A 460 -37.00 -41.98 -5.94
C LEU A 460 -36.47 -42.95 -6.99
N ALA A 461 -35.23 -43.43 -6.83
CA ALA A 461 -34.65 -44.43 -7.72
C ALA A 461 -35.44 -45.75 -7.71
N LYS A 462 -35.89 -46.21 -6.54
CA LYS A 462 -36.76 -47.40 -6.41
C LYS A 462 -38.12 -47.18 -7.09
N ALA A 463 -38.73 -46.00 -6.90
CA ALA A 463 -40.00 -45.65 -7.51
C ALA A 463 -39.90 -45.59 -9.04
N ASN A 464 -38.85 -44.98 -9.58
CA ASN A 464 -38.57 -44.94 -11.02
C ASN A 464 -38.42 -46.35 -11.60
N LYS A 465 -37.68 -47.25 -10.93
CA LYS A 465 -37.54 -48.64 -11.36
C LYS A 465 -38.88 -49.39 -11.39
N ARG A 466 -39.76 -49.16 -10.39
CA ARG A 466 -41.12 -49.72 -10.38
C ARG A 466 -41.97 -49.16 -11.53
N LEU A 467 -41.87 -47.86 -11.80
CA LEU A 467 -42.58 -47.22 -12.90
C LEU A 467 -42.14 -47.79 -14.26
N GLU A 468 -40.83 -47.99 -14.46
CA GLU A 468 -40.30 -48.63 -15.67
C GLU A 468 -40.82 -50.06 -15.86
N GLN A 469 -40.90 -50.84 -14.77
CA GLN A 469 -41.50 -52.18 -14.79
C GLN A 469 -42.97 -52.12 -15.20
N LEU A 470 -43.77 -51.26 -14.59
CA LEU A 470 -45.18 -51.05 -14.94
C LEU A 470 -45.35 -50.62 -16.41
N VAL A 471 -44.51 -49.69 -16.89
CA VAL A 471 -44.51 -49.25 -18.30
C VAL A 471 -44.19 -50.42 -19.23
N LYS A 472 -43.23 -51.28 -18.86
CA LYS A 472 -42.88 -52.49 -19.62
C LYS A 472 -44.03 -53.48 -19.66
N GLU A 473 -44.70 -53.71 -18.52
CA GLU A 473 -45.88 -54.57 -18.40
C GLU A 473 -47.04 -54.07 -19.29
N VAL A 474 -47.36 -52.77 -19.22
CA VAL A 474 -48.36 -52.13 -20.08
C VAL A 474 -48.00 -52.25 -21.56
N ARG A 475 -46.70 -52.09 -21.93
CA ARG A 475 -46.23 -52.28 -23.32
C ARG A 475 -46.33 -53.74 -23.79
N SER A 476 -46.22 -54.70 -22.88
CA SER A 476 -46.37 -56.14 -23.16
C SER A 476 -47.82 -56.65 -23.08
N SER A 477 -48.76 -55.80 -22.68
CA SER A 477 -50.18 -56.16 -22.54
C SER A 477 -50.77 -56.75 -23.84
N PRO A 478 -51.56 -57.85 -23.75
CA PRO A 478 -52.21 -58.50 -24.89
C PRO A 478 -53.00 -57.54 -25.78
N TYR A 479 -53.50 -56.45 -25.21
CA TYR A 479 -54.29 -55.41 -25.88
C TYR A 479 -53.56 -54.76 -27.07
N ARG A 480 -52.22 -54.61 -27.00
CA ARG A 480 -51.44 -54.00 -28.10
C ARG A 480 -51.10 -54.99 -29.21
N ARG A 481 -50.97 -56.29 -28.88
CA ARG A 481 -50.82 -57.36 -29.89
C ARG A 481 -52.10 -57.49 -30.73
N LEU A 482 -53.27 -57.44 -30.08
CA LEU A 482 -54.57 -57.39 -30.76
C LEU A 482 -54.72 -56.16 -31.67
N ARG A 483 -54.30 -54.97 -31.23
CA ARG A 483 -54.38 -53.74 -32.03
C ARG A 483 -53.45 -53.74 -33.25
N ARG A 484 -52.23 -54.31 -33.15
CA ARG A 484 -51.33 -54.47 -34.31
C ARG A 484 -51.83 -55.51 -35.30
N PHE A 485 -52.48 -56.58 -34.83
CA PHE A 485 -53.11 -57.57 -35.68
C PHE A 485 -54.30 -56.97 -36.44
N ALA A 486 -55.17 -56.22 -35.75
CA ALA A 486 -56.29 -55.50 -36.35
C ALA A 486 -55.82 -54.44 -37.38
N GLY A 487 -54.75 -53.68 -37.08
CA GLY A 487 -54.21 -52.69 -38.02
C GLY A 487 -53.63 -53.28 -39.31
N ARG A 488 -53.06 -54.50 -39.28
CA ARG A 488 -52.61 -55.22 -40.49
C ARG A 488 -53.79 -55.73 -41.31
N LEU A 489 -54.86 -56.18 -40.67
CA LEU A 489 -56.10 -56.59 -41.34
C LEU A 489 -56.76 -55.40 -42.06
N VAL A 490 -56.85 -54.23 -41.41
CA VAL A 490 -57.46 -53.02 -42.01
C VAL A 490 -56.66 -52.49 -43.20
N ARG A 491 -55.31 -52.57 -43.21
CA ARG A 491 -54.51 -52.20 -44.39
C ARG A 491 -54.66 -53.16 -45.56
N ARG A 492 -54.92 -54.45 -45.32
CA ARG A 492 -55.14 -55.45 -46.37
C ARG A 492 -56.50 -55.30 -47.06
N VAL A 493 -57.48 -54.73 -46.37
CA VAL A 493 -58.83 -54.45 -46.92
C VAL A 493 -58.85 -53.15 -47.73
N ARG A 494 -57.96 -52.19 -47.44
CA ARG A 494 -57.88 -50.89 -48.15
C ARG A 494 -57.06 -50.88 -49.45
N SER A 495 -56.37 -51.97 -49.81
CA SER A 495 -55.58 -52.07 -51.05
C SER A 495 -56.23 -52.93 -52.13
N ARG A 496 -57.55 -53.18 -52.03
CA ARG A 496 -58.37 -53.94 -53.01
C ARG A 496 -59.72 -53.28 -53.31
N SER A 497 -59.82 -51.97 -53.10
CA SER A 497 -60.93 -51.12 -53.58
C SER A 497 -60.41 -50.16 -54.62
#